data_AF-A0A7W1LMZ2-F1
#
_entry.id   AF-A0A7W1LMZ2-F1
#
_cell.length_a   1.000
_cell.length_b   1.000
_cell.length_c   1.000
_cell.angle_alpha   90.00
_cell.angle_beta   90.00
_cell.angle_gamma   90.00
#
_symmetry.space_group_name_H-M   'P 1'
#
loop_
_entity.id
_entity.type
_entity.pdbx_description
1 polymer ?
#
loop_
_entity_poly.entity_id
_entity_poly.type
_entity_poly.pdbx_seq_one_letter_code
_entity_poly.pdbx_strand_id
1 'polypeptide(L)'
;MIVEWLRRLEPLAPYGDLERGFSQEVADPLWMLGRQWQLGEHTGEDAGAPVGLTMSVAHTPIEPLEGQNPARKPAEAIIEGSTEDWWTVGRRIRVGRAVRRSLTDEQRTKAAFKNELPAPYGNAFVGDVDGREVWRRKMIPADHPALEGFNPQPRDHWDKSRLRYDARFRAGRSTLAVKDHSGGDVDWYTADADQPVGPRSDAARVEVIPMRLQYPGAPLPRIWQIEDHMVDIGGYPPDRSHLATALLIELVTDHAGDWFVAPVPAPFGKSRAPGMGAVVTLADVEVRNTFDEIDNLTVPPGEGDDPGGPGDPPGPWSLFRTRGLSRSSLVLWPTAATPMTGPVLDDIAFGVDEDANLIWAVEERADGVPLASGVEARKALMDGRSTGTREFAWMPTTTLPPFWHPYRGVPVDAPEVFEQGVVRDFRRGRFEDRPGPVSDLIDSSARKGHLLDLHAVPYQGLRLERRYMLARCTDGMPALWRQRRTVPLLAPPASHLRFDVFQEDPSPR
;
A
#
# COMPACT_ATOMS: atom_id res chain seq x y z
N MET A 1 38.73 2.83 -8.57
CA MET A 1 38.36 3.27 -7.21
C MET A 1 37.17 2.42 -6.80
N ILE A 2 37.45 1.31 -6.11
CA ILE A 2 36.54 0.20 -5.79
C ILE A 2 36.06 0.42 -4.35
N VAL A 3 34.99 1.21 -4.12
CA VAL A 3 34.58 1.55 -2.73
C VAL A 3 33.06 1.62 -2.50
N GLU A 4 32.18 1.43 -3.48
CA GLU A 4 30.72 1.56 -3.22
C GLU A 4 29.95 0.26 -2.90
N TRP A 5 30.54 -0.93 -3.09
CA TRP A 5 29.83 -2.21 -2.84
C TRP A 5 29.75 -2.65 -1.36
N LEU A 6 30.26 -1.86 -0.41
CA LEU A 6 30.50 -2.29 0.99
C LEU A 6 29.62 -1.64 2.07
N ARG A 7 28.54 -0.94 1.73
CA ARG A 7 27.70 -0.22 2.71
C ARG A 7 26.23 -0.66 2.81
N ARG A 8 25.92 -1.92 2.52
CA ARG A 8 24.72 -2.56 3.07
C ARG A 8 25.17 -3.72 3.94
N LEU A 9 25.14 -3.51 5.26
CA LEU A 9 25.24 -4.60 6.23
C LEU A 9 23.89 -5.33 6.20
N GLU A 10 23.74 -6.29 5.28
CA GLU A 10 22.64 -7.26 5.36
C GLU A 10 23.02 -8.30 6.43
N PRO A 11 22.16 -8.59 7.42
CA PRO A 11 22.37 -9.67 8.38
C PRO A 11 22.01 -11.02 7.74
N LEU A 12 22.48 -11.26 6.51
CA LEU A 12 22.52 -12.59 5.94
C LEU A 12 23.89 -13.13 6.29
N ALA A 13 23.96 -14.13 7.18
CA ALA A 13 25.15 -14.95 7.28
C ALA A 13 25.34 -15.59 5.89
N PRO A 14 26.35 -15.19 5.10
CA PRO A 14 26.37 -15.57 3.69
C PRO A 14 26.69 -17.05 3.47
N TYR A 15 27.02 -17.78 4.54
CA TYR A 15 27.43 -19.17 4.49
C TYR A 15 26.90 -19.90 5.72
N GLY A 16 26.24 -21.04 5.52
CA GLY A 16 26.00 -22.03 6.57
C GLY A 16 27.31 -22.68 7.03
N ASP A 17 27.23 -23.84 7.67
CA ASP A 17 28.40 -24.62 8.08
C ASP A 17 29.33 -24.91 6.89
N LEU A 18 30.39 -24.10 6.78
CA LEU A 18 31.40 -24.20 5.72
C LEU A 18 32.08 -25.57 5.74
N GLU A 19 32.25 -26.17 6.92
CA GLU A 19 32.92 -27.46 7.09
C GLU A 19 32.13 -28.56 6.39
N ARG A 20 30.80 -28.55 6.55
CA ARG A 20 29.88 -29.46 5.85
C ARG A 20 29.85 -29.22 4.33
N GLY A 21 29.91 -27.95 3.90
CA GLY A 21 30.03 -27.62 2.47
C GLY A 21 31.33 -28.12 1.83
N PHE A 22 32.43 -28.06 2.58
CA PHE A 22 33.73 -28.58 2.14
C PHE A 22 33.84 -30.10 2.24
N SER A 23 33.14 -30.76 3.17
CA SER A 23 33.24 -32.22 3.36
C SER A 23 32.55 -33.02 2.25
N GLN A 24 31.57 -32.43 1.55
CA GLN A 24 30.81 -33.05 0.45
C GLN A 24 30.38 -34.50 0.77
N GLU A 25 29.86 -34.71 1.98
CA GLU A 25 29.51 -36.04 2.46
C GLU A 25 28.38 -36.67 1.64
N VAL A 26 28.71 -37.75 0.91
CA VAL A 26 27.73 -38.56 0.17
C VAL A 26 27.31 -39.73 1.03
N ALA A 27 26.07 -39.71 1.53
CA ALA A 27 25.54 -40.73 2.44
C ALA A 27 25.36 -42.11 1.76
N ASP A 28 24.88 -42.13 0.51
CA ASP A 28 24.73 -43.35 -0.29
C ASP A 28 25.03 -43.07 -1.77
N PRO A 29 26.28 -43.26 -2.20
CA PRO A 29 26.68 -43.02 -3.59
C PRO A 29 25.96 -43.93 -4.60
N LEU A 30 25.60 -45.16 -4.20
CA LEU A 30 25.02 -46.14 -5.10
C LEU A 30 23.55 -45.82 -5.39
N TRP A 31 22.81 -45.46 -4.33
CA TRP A 31 21.45 -44.94 -4.45
C TRP A 31 21.41 -43.66 -5.30
N MET A 32 22.36 -42.74 -5.06
CA MET A 32 22.47 -41.48 -5.81
C MET A 32 22.69 -41.71 -7.31
N LEU A 33 23.65 -42.57 -7.69
CA LEU A 33 23.90 -42.92 -9.08
C LEU A 33 22.72 -43.65 -9.73
N GLY A 34 22.05 -44.54 -8.98
CA GLY A 34 20.83 -45.20 -9.44
C GLY A 34 19.67 -44.24 -9.70
N ARG A 35 19.52 -43.18 -8.89
CA ARG A 35 18.52 -42.12 -9.09
C ARG A 35 18.84 -41.24 -10.29
N GLN A 36 20.10 -40.84 -10.49
CA GLN A 36 20.52 -40.10 -11.68
C GLN A 36 20.23 -40.89 -12.97
N TRP A 37 20.49 -42.20 -12.95
CA TRP A 37 20.14 -43.07 -14.08
C TRP A 37 18.62 -43.14 -14.31
N GLN A 38 17.81 -43.29 -13.25
CA GLN A 38 16.35 -43.34 -13.36
C GLN A 38 15.72 -42.04 -13.87
N LEU A 39 16.29 -40.89 -13.49
CA LEU A 39 15.80 -39.56 -13.90
C LEU A 39 16.35 -39.12 -15.26
N GLY A 40 17.19 -39.94 -15.90
CA GLY A 40 17.74 -39.64 -17.22
C GLY A 40 18.87 -38.60 -17.21
N GLU A 41 19.40 -38.22 -16.06
CA GLU A 41 20.54 -37.27 -15.92
C GLU A 41 21.79 -37.74 -16.69
N HIS A 42 21.97 -39.06 -16.82
CA HIS A 42 23.09 -39.64 -17.58
C HIS A 42 22.93 -39.52 -19.10
N THR A 43 21.75 -39.11 -19.57
CA THR A 43 21.51 -38.81 -20.99
C THR A 43 22.26 -37.55 -21.39
N GLY A 44 22.47 -36.62 -20.45
CA GLY A 44 23.26 -35.40 -20.62
C GLY A 44 22.75 -34.51 -21.75
N GLU A 45 22.02 -33.46 -21.44
CA GLU A 45 21.82 -32.39 -22.42
C GLU A 45 23.04 -31.47 -22.40
N ASP A 46 23.66 -31.28 -23.56
CA ASP A 46 24.79 -30.36 -23.74
C ASP A 46 24.27 -28.91 -23.80
N ALA A 47 23.74 -28.45 -22.66
CA ALA A 47 23.17 -27.11 -22.51
C ALA A 47 24.25 -26.18 -21.94
N GLY A 48 24.68 -25.20 -22.75
CA GLY A 48 25.59 -24.16 -22.30
C GLY A 48 24.98 -23.34 -21.17
N ALA A 49 25.78 -22.98 -20.16
CA ALA A 49 25.34 -22.07 -19.10
C ALA A 49 25.79 -20.63 -19.40
N PRO A 50 24.98 -19.60 -19.11
CA PRO A 50 25.41 -18.22 -19.28
C PRO A 50 26.57 -17.92 -18.30
N VAL A 51 27.68 -17.39 -18.82
CA VAL A 51 28.89 -17.02 -18.05
C VAL A 51 29.18 -15.52 -18.10
N GLY A 52 28.52 -14.79 -19.00
CA GLY A 52 28.60 -13.33 -19.06
C GLY A 52 27.41 -12.76 -19.80
N LEU A 53 26.92 -11.60 -19.37
CA LEU A 53 25.91 -10.83 -20.08
C LEU A 53 26.47 -9.46 -20.41
N THR A 54 26.31 -9.02 -21.65
CA THR A 54 26.50 -7.62 -22.05
C THR A 54 25.14 -7.02 -22.33
N MET A 55 24.77 -5.96 -21.62
CA MET A 55 23.47 -5.32 -21.80
C MET A 55 23.57 -3.81 -21.95
N SER A 56 22.70 -3.25 -22.80
CA SER A 56 22.49 -1.81 -22.94
C SER A 56 21.32 -1.38 -22.06
N VAL A 57 21.58 -0.59 -21.01
CA VAL A 57 20.55 -0.17 -20.04
C VAL A 57 20.26 1.32 -20.17
N ALA A 58 19.03 1.67 -20.50
CA ALA A 58 18.55 3.05 -20.55
C ALA A 58 17.72 3.38 -19.31
N HIS A 59 18.02 4.52 -18.67
CA HIS A 59 17.22 5.06 -17.56
C HIS A 59 16.55 6.35 -18.01
N THR A 60 15.22 6.36 -18.02
CA THR A 60 14.43 7.57 -18.22
C THR A 60 13.88 8.04 -16.88
N PRO A 61 14.40 9.15 -16.32
CA PRO A 61 13.96 9.63 -15.02
C PRO A 61 12.46 9.94 -15.02
N ILE A 62 11.82 9.61 -13.91
CA ILE A 62 10.47 10.08 -13.60
C ILE A 62 10.59 11.51 -13.06
N GLU A 63 9.87 12.43 -13.67
CA GLU A 63 9.93 13.85 -13.33
C GLU A 63 9.32 14.13 -11.95
N PRO A 64 9.82 15.17 -11.23
CA PRO A 64 9.23 15.61 -9.98
C PRO A 64 7.74 15.92 -10.07
N LEU A 65 6.95 15.33 -9.18
CA LEU A 65 5.54 15.66 -9.00
C LEU A 65 5.43 16.72 -7.90
N GLU A 66 5.00 17.92 -8.27
CA GLU A 66 4.77 19.02 -7.30
C GLU A 66 6.02 19.35 -6.46
N GLY A 67 7.19 19.32 -7.09
CA GLY A 67 8.48 19.56 -6.45
C GLY A 67 9.03 18.39 -5.63
N GLN A 68 8.28 17.29 -5.51
CA GLN A 68 8.73 16.06 -4.86
C GLN A 68 9.42 15.16 -5.88
N ASN A 69 10.68 14.81 -5.64
CA ASN A 69 11.50 14.05 -6.58
C ASN A 69 11.35 12.52 -6.36
N PRO A 70 10.76 11.77 -7.32
CA PRO A 70 10.60 10.33 -7.25
C PRO A 70 11.89 9.53 -7.33
N ALA A 71 13.06 10.15 -7.50
CA ALA A 71 14.35 9.47 -7.35
C ALA A 71 14.88 9.53 -5.90
N ARG A 72 14.29 10.40 -5.06
CA ARG A 72 14.74 10.64 -3.69
C ARG A 72 13.72 10.24 -2.65
N LYS A 73 12.49 10.72 -2.81
CA LYS A 73 11.41 10.51 -1.86
C LYS A 73 10.66 9.21 -2.23
N PRO A 74 10.32 8.36 -1.24
CA PRO A 74 9.51 7.17 -1.50
C PRO A 74 8.23 7.49 -2.25
N ALA A 75 7.87 6.68 -3.25
CA ALA A 75 6.73 6.94 -4.11
C ALA A 75 5.40 6.94 -3.32
N GLU A 76 5.28 6.10 -2.30
CA GLU A 76 4.14 6.07 -1.37
C GLU A 76 3.95 7.45 -0.73
N ALA A 77 5.03 8.07 -0.27
CA ALA A 77 5.00 9.37 0.38
C ALA A 77 4.74 10.55 -0.58
N ILE A 78 4.90 10.35 -1.89
CA ILE A 78 4.56 11.32 -2.94
C ILE A 78 3.08 11.18 -3.30
N ILE A 79 2.62 9.94 -3.54
CA ILE A 79 1.24 9.62 -3.96
C ILE A 79 0.25 9.85 -2.83
N GLU A 80 0.58 9.37 -1.63
CA GLU A 80 -0.34 9.39 -0.49
C GLU A 80 -0.26 10.69 0.33
N GLY A 81 0.85 11.42 0.14
CA GLY A 81 1.19 12.59 0.91
C GLY A 81 0.24 13.76 0.68
N SER A 82 0.05 14.56 1.72
CA SER A 82 -0.80 15.76 1.67
C SER A 82 -0.22 16.89 2.51
N THR A 83 -0.67 18.11 2.25
CA THR A 83 -0.34 19.28 3.09
C THR A 83 -0.60 19.04 4.58
N GLU A 84 -1.60 18.22 4.90
CA GLU A 84 -2.01 17.90 6.26
C GLU A 84 -0.99 17.06 7.04
N ASP A 85 -0.05 16.42 6.36
CA ASP A 85 0.94 15.53 6.99
C ASP A 85 1.93 16.26 7.86
N TRP A 86 2.11 17.57 7.61
CA TRP A 86 2.91 18.41 8.46
C TRP A 86 2.25 18.64 9.82
N TRP A 87 0.91 18.58 9.93
CA TRP A 87 0.15 18.95 11.13
C TRP A 87 0.06 17.82 12.17
N THR A 88 1.21 17.34 12.64
CA THR A 88 1.28 16.47 13.82
C THR A 88 0.69 17.17 15.06
N VAL A 89 0.22 16.39 16.05
CA VAL A 89 -0.36 16.95 17.28
C VAL A 89 0.59 17.94 17.95
N GLY A 90 1.89 17.62 18.03
CA GLY A 90 2.90 18.51 18.56
C GLY A 90 3.03 19.83 17.78
N ARG A 91 2.97 19.80 16.44
CA ARG A 91 3.02 21.02 15.62
C ARG A 91 1.75 21.85 15.72
N ARG A 92 0.57 21.21 15.78
CA ARG A 92 -0.71 21.88 16.05
C ARG A 92 -0.65 22.70 17.34
N ILE A 93 -0.17 22.08 18.43
CA ILE A 93 -0.01 22.73 19.73
C ILE A 93 1.06 23.84 19.68
N ARG A 94 2.25 23.55 19.11
CA ARG A 94 3.37 24.52 19.02
C ARG A 94 2.95 25.78 18.29
N VAL A 95 2.35 25.64 17.11
CA VAL A 95 1.90 26.77 16.29
C VAL A 95 0.78 27.53 17.01
N GLY A 96 -0.22 26.82 17.54
CA GLY A 96 -1.33 27.42 18.28
C GLY A 96 -0.87 28.28 19.46
N ARG A 97 0.11 27.80 20.24
CA ARG A 97 0.71 28.57 21.34
C ARG A 97 1.48 29.80 20.87
N ALA A 98 2.22 29.69 19.77
CA ALA A 98 3.01 30.80 19.22
C ALA A 98 2.11 31.98 18.78
N VAL A 99 0.94 31.69 18.21
CA VAL A 99 0.04 32.69 17.63
C VAL A 99 -1.12 33.09 18.55
N ARG A 100 -1.36 32.37 19.65
CA ARG A 100 -2.49 32.64 20.57
C ARG A 100 -2.61 34.11 20.99
N ARG A 101 -1.47 34.81 21.16
CA ARG A 101 -1.43 36.21 21.62
C ARG A 101 -1.82 37.21 20.53
N SER A 102 -1.69 36.87 19.26
CA SER A 102 -2.06 37.72 18.13
C SER A 102 -3.52 37.54 17.68
N LEU A 103 -4.24 36.57 18.23
CA LEU A 103 -5.63 36.27 17.89
C LEU A 103 -6.62 36.94 18.85
N THR A 104 -7.75 37.39 18.31
CA THR A 104 -8.94 37.83 19.07
C THR A 104 -9.62 36.65 19.77
N ASP A 105 -10.45 36.92 20.78
CA ASP A 105 -11.17 35.85 21.51
C ASP A 105 -12.12 35.04 20.63
N GLU A 106 -12.75 35.69 19.64
CA GLU A 106 -13.58 35.02 18.65
C GLU A 106 -12.74 34.07 17.77
N GLN A 107 -11.58 34.51 17.30
CA GLN A 107 -10.67 33.68 16.52
C GLN A 107 -10.13 32.50 17.35
N ARG A 108 -9.78 32.73 18.62
CA ARG A 108 -9.34 31.68 19.54
C ARG A 108 -10.40 30.61 19.71
N THR A 109 -11.66 31.01 19.91
CA THR A 109 -12.79 30.08 20.05
C THR A 109 -13.04 29.30 18.76
N LYS A 110 -12.99 29.97 17.60
CA LYS A 110 -13.18 29.34 16.28
C LYS A 110 -12.09 28.34 15.90
N ALA A 111 -10.86 28.57 16.37
CA ALA A 111 -9.70 27.73 16.09
C ALA A 111 -9.33 26.83 17.29
N ALA A 112 -10.22 26.62 18.26
CA ALA A 112 -9.91 25.79 19.42
C ALA A 112 -9.93 24.29 19.09
N PHE A 113 -9.12 23.51 19.80
CA PHE A 113 -9.30 22.05 19.84
C PHE A 113 -10.68 21.73 20.42
N LYS A 114 -11.53 21.09 19.61
CA LYS A 114 -12.92 20.76 19.98
C LYS A 114 -13.05 19.42 20.70
N ASN A 115 -12.20 18.46 20.34
CA ASN A 115 -12.27 17.07 20.78
C ASN A 115 -11.03 16.71 21.59
N GLU A 116 -11.10 15.61 22.34
CA GLU A 116 -9.96 15.02 23.02
C GLU A 116 -8.84 14.71 22.02
N LEU A 117 -7.59 14.84 22.44
CA LEU A 117 -6.44 14.45 21.63
C LEU A 117 -5.96 13.04 22.01
N PRO A 118 -5.29 12.32 21.10
CA PRO A 118 -4.73 11.00 21.40
C PRO A 118 -3.84 10.99 22.64
N ALA A 119 -3.69 9.82 23.28
CA ALA A 119 -2.70 9.65 24.33
C ALA A 119 -1.30 10.06 23.81
N PRO A 120 -0.47 10.74 24.64
CA PRO A 120 -0.68 11.04 26.06
C PRO A 120 -1.42 12.36 26.35
N TYR A 121 -1.94 13.06 25.35
CA TYR A 121 -2.45 14.43 25.50
C TYR A 121 -3.83 14.49 26.19
N GLY A 122 -4.76 13.61 25.80
CA GLY A 122 -6.13 13.58 26.33
C GLY A 122 -6.81 14.95 26.23
N ASN A 123 -7.37 15.40 27.35
CA ASN A 123 -8.14 16.67 27.42
C ASN A 123 -7.31 17.91 27.74
N ALA A 124 -5.99 17.78 27.87
CA ALA A 124 -5.12 18.86 28.34
C ALA A 124 -5.14 20.12 27.46
N PHE A 125 -5.53 19.99 26.19
CA PHE A 125 -5.53 21.08 25.21
C PHE A 125 -6.93 21.40 24.66
N VAL A 126 -7.99 20.78 25.19
CA VAL A 126 -9.36 21.10 24.77
C VAL A 126 -9.65 22.57 25.10
N GLY A 127 -10.14 23.33 24.12
CA GLY A 127 -10.35 24.77 24.24
C GLY A 127 -9.12 25.65 23.99
N ASP A 128 -7.91 25.08 23.93
CA ASP A 128 -6.71 25.80 23.49
C ASP A 128 -6.69 25.97 21.96
N VAL A 129 -5.90 26.94 21.48
CA VAL A 129 -5.77 27.24 20.05
C VAL A 129 -5.08 26.09 19.31
N ASP A 130 -5.74 25.55 18.29
CA ASP A 130 -5.19 24.60 17.33
C ASP A 130 -4.54 25.35 16.15
N GLY A 131 -3.21 25.24 16.05
CA GLY A 131 -2.45 25.87 14.96
C GLY A 131 -2.88 25.45 13.55
N ARG A 132 -3.38 24.22 13.38
CA ARG A 132 -3.91 23.76 12.08
C ARG A 132 -5.15 24.55 11.68
N GLU A 133 -6.08 24.75 12.62
CA GLU A 133 -7.31 25.50 12.37
C GLU A 133 -7.04 26.99 12.16
N VAL A 134 -6.05 27.57 12.85
CA VAL A 134 -5.57 28.93 12.59
C VAL A 134 -5.11 29.08 11.14
N TRP A 135 -4.31 28.13 10.66
CA TRP A 135 -3.82 28.12 9.27
C TRP A 135 -4.95 27.89 8.26
N ARG A 136 -5.79 26.85 8.44
CA ARG A 136 -6.92 26.54 7.54
C ARG A 136 -7.87 27.73 7.37
N ARG A 137 -8.07 28.50 8.44
CA ARG A 137 -8.93 29.70 8.46
C ARG A 137 -8.21 30.98 8.03
N LYS A 138 -6.94 30.90 7.60
CA LYS A 138 -6.11 32.01 7.14
C LYS A 138 -6.03 33.16 8.17
N MET A 139 -5.97 32.82 9.45
CA MET A 139 -5.91 33.80 10.54
C MET A 139 -4.52 34.39 10.74
N ILE A 140 -3.49 33.80 10.13
CA ILE A 140 -2.11 34.30 10.09
C ILE A 140 -1.57 34.29 8.66
N PRO A 141 -0.58 35.13 8.32
CA PRO A 141 0.11 35.09 7.04
C PRO A 141 0.80 33.74 6.76
N ALA A 142 0.96 33.37 5.49
CA ALA A 142 1.58 32.10 5.09
C ALA A 142 3.09 32.04 5.40
N ASP A 143 3.75 33.19 5.47
CA ASP A 143 5.17 33.37 5.80
C ASP A 143 5.41 33.59 7.31
N HIS A 144 4.38 33.41 8.14
CA HIS A 144 4.49 33.60 9.59
C HIS A 144 5.56 32.66 10.19
N PRO A 145 6.49 33.15 11.05
CA PRO A 145 7.61 32.35 11.57
C PRO A 145 7.21 31.03 12.26
N ALA A 146 6.02 30.97 12.86
CA ALA A 146 5.50 29.73 13.46
C ALA A 146 5.35 28.57 12.44
N LEU A 147 5.16 28.89 11.15
CA LEU A 147 5.01 27.95 10.03
C LEU A 147 6.35 27.61 9.36
N GLU A 148 7.50 27.92 9.99
CA GLU A 148 8.81 27.54 9.44
C GLU A 148 8.88 26.04 9.10
N GLY A 149 9.32 25.73 7.88
CA GLY A 149 9.42 24.37 7.35
C GLY A 149 8.08 23.74 6.92
N PHE A 150 6.98 24.49 6.92
CA PHE A 150 5.71 24.06 6.34
C PHE A 150 5.66 24.39 4.85
N ASN A 151 5.44 23.37 4.01
CA ASN A 151 5.22 23.55 2.57
C ASN A 151 3.79 23.13 2.22
N PRO A 152 2.88 24.07 1.88
CA PRO A 152 1.49 23.78 1.56
C PRO A 152 1.26 23.32 0.11
N GLN A 153 2.33 23.02 -0.64
CA GLN A 153 2.22 22.67 -2.06
C GLN A 153 1.84 21.22 -2.42
N PRO A 154 1.87 20.19 -1.55
CA PRO A 154 1.38 18.87 -1.96
C PRO A 154 -0.15 18.89 -2.07
N ARG A 155 -0.65 18.73 -3.30
CA ARG A 155 -2.03 18.39 -3.60
C ARG A 155 -2.37 17.08 -2.91
N ASP A 156 -3.58 17.00 -2.37
CA ASP A 156 -4.10 15.72 -1.90
C ASP A 156 -4.59 14.93 -3.12
N HIS A 157 -3.90 13.83 -3.43
CA HIS A 157 -4.27 12.91 -4.52
C HIS A 157 -5.42 11.98 -4.15
N TRP A 158 -5.91 12.05 -2.91
CA TRP A 158 -7.03 11.26 -2.41
C TRP A 158 -8.36 11.76 -2.97
N ASP A 159 -9.08 10.87 -3.64
CA ASP A 159 -10.47 11.06 -4.01
C ASP A 159 -11.36 10.53 -2.88
N LYS A 160 -12.02 11.43 -2.15
CA LYS A 160 -12.92 11.05 -1.06
C LYS A 160 -14.15 10.28 -1.54
N SER A 161 -14.57 10.46 -2.79
CA SER A 161 -15.74 9.75 -3.32
C SER A 161 -15.43 8.32 -3.73
N ARG A 162 -14.26 8.09 -4.32
CA ARG A 162 -13.79 6.74 -4.69
C ARG A 162 -13.03 6.02 -3.60
N LEU A 163 -12.58 6.75 -2.56
CA LEU A 163 -11.71 6.24 -1.50
C LEU A 163 -10.41 5.66 -2.06
N ARG A 164 -9.81 6.33 -3.03
CA ARG A 164 -8.60 5.91 -3.74
C ARG A 164 -7.69 7.09 -4.08
N TYR A 165 -6.44 6.81 -4.40
CA TYR A 165 -5.48 7.79 -4.91
C TYR A 165 -5.33 7.71 -6.42
N ASP A 166 -5.27 8.89 -7.06
CA ASP A 166 -4.86 9.04 -8.44
C ASP A 166 -3.69 10.02 -8.57
N ALA A 167 -2.64 9.59 -9.26
CA ALA A 167 -1.47 10.41 -9.54
C ALA A 167 -0.99 10.20 -10.97
N ARG A 168 -0.32 11.23 -11.53
CA ARG A 168 0.26 11.16 -12.88
C ARG A 168 1.68 11.69 -12.83
N PHE A 169 2.62 10.87 -13.28
CA PHE A 169 4.03 11.21 -13.38
C PHE A 169 4.43 11.27 -14.85
N ARG A 170 5.44 12.08 -15.18
CA ARG A 170 6.02 12.09 -16.53
C ARG A 170 7.33 11.33 -16.54
N ALA A 171 7.58 10.56 -17.59
CA ALA A 171 8.86 9.92 -17.86
C ALA A 171 9.20 10.13 -19.34
N GLY A 172 9.99 11.17 -19.62
CA GLY A 172 10.24 11.62 -21.00
C GLY A 172 8.94 12.05 -21.69
N ARG A 173 8.56 11.34 -22.77
CA ARG A 173 7.29 11.59 -23.48
C ARG A 173 6.10 10.83 -22.90
N SER A 174 6.34 9.82 -22.07
CA SER A 174 5.31 8.95 -21.50
C SER A 174 4.71 9.56 -20.22
N THR A 175 3.43 9.29 -19.97
CA THR A 175 2.73 9.57 -18.73
C THR A 175 2.47 8.27 -17.99
N LEU A 176 3.02 8.15 -16.78
CA LEU A 176 2.73 7.04 -15.86
C LEU A 176 1.54 7.43 -14.99
N ALA A 177 0.40 6.77 -15.18
CA ALA A 177 -0.82 6.97 -14.44
C ALA A 177 -0.97 5.93 -13.33
N VAL A 178 -0.91 6.38 -12.08
CA VAL A 178 -1.37 5.62 -10.92
C VAL A 178 -2.87 5.85 -10.81
N LYS A 179 -3.65 4.77 -10.93
CA LYS A 179 -5.11 4.82 -10.90
C LYS A 179 -5.64 3.92 -9.79
N ASP A 180 -6.65 4.40 -9.09
CA ASP A 180 -7.39 3.64 -8.08
C ASP A 180 -6.47 2.97 -7.01
N HIS A 181 -5.37 3.64 -6.64
CA HIS A 181 -4.43 3.11 -5.66
C HIS A 181 -5.07 3.10 -4.27
N SER A 182 -5.08 1.94 -3.61
CA SER A 182 -5.75 1.72 -2.33
C SER A 182 -4.99 2.29 -1.13
N GLY A 183 -3.77 2.81 -1.34
CA GLY A 183 -2.81 3.11 -0.29
C GLY A 183 -2.02 1.86 0.12
N GLY A 184 -0.74 2.03 0.46
CA GLY A 184 0.19 0.94 0.73
C GLY A 184 1.33 0.89 -0.28
N ASP A 185 1.72 -0.33 -0.62
CA ASP A 185 2.90 -0.61 -1.42
C ASP A 185 2.76 -0.04 -2.84
N VAL A 186 3.86 0.53 -3.34
CA VAL A 186 3.96 1.06 -4.71
C VAL A 186 5.06 0.29 -5.43
N ASP A 187 4.77 -0.25 -6.59
CA ASP A 187 5.73 -1.00 -7.40
C ASP A 187 5.46 -0.82 -8.91
N TRP A 188 6.15 -1.58 -9.75
CA TRP A 188 6.03 -1.54 -11.21
C TRP A 188 4.60 -1.74 -11.74
N TYR A 189 3.74 -2.43 -10.97
CA TYR A 189 2.34 -2.68 -11.31
C TYR A 189 1.40 -1.54 -10.88
N THR A 190 1.87 -0.59 -10.07
CA THR A 190 1.03 0.50 -9.53
C THR A 190 0.71 1.57 -10.56
N ALA A 191 1.48 1.65 -11.64
CA ALA A 191 1.28 2.63 -12.70
C ALA A 191 1.17 1.98 -14.07
N ASP A 192 0.30 2.54 -14.91
CA ASP A 192 0.21 2.24 -16.34
C ASP A 192 0.77 3.41 -17.14
N ALA A 193 1.50 3.13 -18.22
CA ALA A 193 1.93 4.13 -19.17
C ALA A 193 0.88 4.35 -20.28
N ASP A 194 0.82 5.57 -20.81
CA ASP A 194 0.00 5.90 -22.00
C ASP A 194 0.69 5.50 -23.32
N GLN A 195 2.02 5.52 -23.34
CA GLN A 195 2.85 5.12 -24.47
C GLN A 195 4.24 4.65 -24.02
N PRO A 196 4.97 3.90 -24.86
CA PRO A 196 6.34 3.51 -24.55
C PRO A 196 7.25 4.73 -24.31
N VAL A 197 8.24 4.55 -23.47
CA VAL A 197 9.31 5.52 -23.32
C VAL A 197 10.23 5.37 -24.53
N GLY A 198 10.39 6.42 -25.34
CA GLY A 198 11.15 6.35 -26.58
C GLY A 198 12.60 5.85 -26.39
N PRO A 199 13.20 5.22 -27.41
CA PRO A 199 14.52 4.63 -27.30
C PRO A 199 15.56 5.71 -26.96
N ARG A 200 16.31 5.48 -25.88
CA ARG A 200 17.48 6.29 -25.55
C ARG A 200 18.67 5.69 -26.28
N SER A 201 19.16 6.35 -27.33
CA SER A 201 20.31 5.88 -28.11
C SER A 201 21.67 6.05 -27.40
N ASP A 202 21.67 6.45 -26.11
CA ASP A 202 22.83 6.76 -25.29
C ASP A 202 23.07 5.74 -24.15
N ALA A 203 22.39 4.59 -24.20
CA ALA A 203 22.58 3.52 -23.21
C ALA A 203 24.01 2.95 -23.26
N ALA A 204 24.74 3.04 -22.15
CA ALA A 204 26.06 2.43 -22.05
C ALA A 204 25.92 0.89 -21.99
N ARG A 205 26.77 0.18 -22.72
CA ARG A 205 26.92 -1.28 -22.56
C ARG A 205 27.60 -1.57 -21.23
N VAL A 206 27.03 -2.50 -20.47
CA VAL A 206 27.59 -2.98 -19.22
C VAL A 206 27.72 -4.49 -19.26
N GLU A 207 28.89 -4.99 -18.84
CA GLU A 207 29.12 -6.43 -18.67
C GLU A 207 28.83 -6.82 -17.22
N VAL A 208 28.04 -7.87 -17.04
CA VAL A 208 27.67 -8.42 -15.74
C VAL A 208 27.80 -9.94 -15.76
N ILE A 209 28.01 -10.53 -14.59
CA ILE A 209 28.11 -11.97 -14.44
C ILE A 209 26.73 -12.49 -13.99
N PRO A 210 26.09 -13.40 -14.74
CA PRO A 210 24.86 -14.06 -14.29
C PRO A 210 25.16 -14.97 -13.12
N MET A 211 24.19 -15.08 -12.22
CA MET A 211 24.20 -16.02 -11.11
C MET A 211 23.01 -16.94 -11.26
N ARG A 212 23.15 -18.20 -10.84
CA ARG A 212 22.00 -19.10 -10.78
C ARG A 212 20.98 -18.54 -9.79
N LEU A 213 19.70 -18.55 -10.16
CA LEU A 213 18.62 -18.18 -9.25
C LEU A 213 18.69 -19.09 -8.01
N GLN A 214 18.68 -18.48 -6.82
CA GLN A 214 18.63 -19.19 -5.55
C GLN A 214 17.36 -18.78 -4.80
N TYR A 215 16.70 -19.76 -4.18
CA TYR A 215 15.54 -19.57 -3.33
C TYR A 215 15.62 -20.55 -2.14
N PRO A 216 14.95 -20.25 -1.01
CA PRO A 216 14.92 -21.18 0.12
C PRO A 216 14.36 -22.55 -0.31
N GLY A 217 15.05 -23.64 0.03
CA GLY A 217 14.68 -24.99 -0.40
C GLY A 217 15.09 -25.33 -1.85
N ALA A 218 15.79 -24.45 -2.57
CA ALA A 218 16.30 -24.78 -3.91
C ALA A 218 17.30 -25.95 -3.87
N PRO A 219 17.27 -26.86 -4.85
CA PRO A 219 18.26 -27.91 -4.96
C PRO A 219 19.65 -27.31 -5.20
N LEU A 220 20.69 -27.89 -4.60
CA LEU A 220 22.06 -27.45 -4.88
C LEU A 220 22.46 -27.85 -6.31
N PRO A 221 22.96 -26.91 -7.14
CA PRO A 221 23.43 -27.24 -8.46
C PRO A 221 24.64 -28.19 -8.37
N ARG A 222 24.60 -29.27 -9.16
CA ARG A 222 25.68 -30.27 -9.34
C ARG A 222 25.95 -31.20 -8.14
N ILE A 223 25.22 -31.09 -7.03
CA ILE A 223 25.39 -31.97 -5.87
C ILE A 223 24.02 -32.42 -5.39
N TRP A 224 23.83 -33.73 -5.27
CA TRP A 224 22.64 -34.28 -4.63
C TRP A 224 22.72 -34.04 -3.12
N GLN A 225 21.78 -33.26 -2.59
CA GLN A 225 21.56 -33.08 -1.16
C GLN A 225 20.12 -33.46 -0.84
N ILE A 226 19.87 -34.07 0.32
CA ILE A 226 18.52 -34.13 0.87
C ILE A 226 18.12 -32.70 1.22
N GLU A 227 17.01 -32.23 0.64
CA GLU A 227 16.49 -30.87 0.78
C GLU A 227 16.30 -30.48 2.25
N ASP A 228 16.40 -29.19 2.53
CA ASP A 228 16.21 -28.69 3.89
C ASP A 228 14.76 -28.92 4.35
N HIS A 229 14.58 -29.82 5.32
CA HIS A 229 13.29 -30.11 5.94
C HIS A 229 12.56 -28.89 6.53
N MET A 230 13.25 -27.75 6.72
CA MET A 230 12.64 -26.50 7.18
C MET A 230 11.82 -25.79 6.10
N VAL A 231 11.91 -26.20 4.84
CA VAL A 231 11.17 -25.61 3.72
C VAL A 231 10.43 -26.70 2.94
N ASP A 232 9.10 -26.69 2.99
CA ASP A 232 8.24 -27.60 2.22
C ASP A 232 7.42 -26.80 1.21
N ILE A 233 7.97 -26.62 -0.01
CA ILE A 233 7.31 -25.90 -1.10
C ILE A 233 6.06 -26.69 -1.58
N GLY A 234 6.05 -28.02 -1.46
CA GLY A 234 4.95 -28.90 -1.85
C GLY A 234 3.86 -29.08 -0.78
N GLY A 235 4.12 -28.67 0.46
CA GLY A 235 3.21 -28.76 1.60
C GLY A 235 1.97 -27.88 1.47
N TYR A 236 1.99 -26.92 0.54
CA TYR A 236 0.80 -26.22 0.09
C TYR A 236 0.21 -26.97 -1.11
N PRO A 237 -0.91 -27.69 -0.96
CA PRO A 237 -1.52 -28.37 -2.08
C PRO A 237 -1.86 -27.35 -3.17
N PRO A 238 -1.40 -27.56 -4.42
CA PRO A 238 -1.70 -26.62 -5.49
C PRO A 238 -3.21 -26.56 -5.71
N ASP A 239 -3.82 -25.44 -5.36
CA ASP A 239 -5.19 -25.13 -5.74
C ASP A 239 -5.18 -24.47 -7.12
N ARG A 240 -5.99 -24.99 -8.05
CA ARG A 240 -6.16 -24.41 -9.38
C ARG A 240 -6.71 -22.99 -9.35
N SER A 241 -7.38 -22.61 -8.26
CA SER A 241 -7.82 -21.23 -8.03
C SER A 241 -6.67 -20.29 -7.66
N HIS A 242 -5.51 -20.83 -7.26
CA HIS A 242 -4.32 -20.09 -6.83
C HIS A 242 -3.20 -20.18 -7.88
N LEU A 243 -3.39 -19.51 -9.03
CA LEU A 243 -2.46 -19.51 -10.16
C LEU A 243 -0.99 -19.24 -9.77
N ALA A 244 -0.73 -18.30 -8.84
CA ALA A 244 0.62 -17.96 -8.42
C ALA A 244 1.36 -19.13 -7.75
N THR A 245 0.67 -19.90 -6.91
CA THR A 245 1.24 -21.08 -6.26
C THR A 245 1.49 -22.20 -7.27
N ALA A 246 0.56 -22.40 -8.23
CA ALA A 246 0.75 -23.36 -9.31
C ALA A 246 1.97 -23.02 -10.19
N LEU A 247 2.11 -21.75 -10.60
CA LEU A 247 3.26 -21.26 -11.38
C LEU A 247 4.59 -21.41 -10.62
N LEU A 248 4.61 -21.13 -9.32
CA LEU A 248 5.81 -21.32 -8.49
C LEU A 248 6.20 -22.80 -8.42
N ILE A 249 5.24 -23.70 -8.22
CA ILE A 249 5.48 -25.14 -8.17
C ILE A 249 6.01 -25.63 -9.52
N GLU A 250 5.39 -25.22 -10.64
CA GLU A 250 5.88 -25.55 -11.99
C GLU A 250 7.31 -25.05 -12.22
N LEU A 251 7.59 -23.78 -11.89
CA LEU A 251 8.93 -23.18 -11.98
C LEU A 251 9.98 -23.97 -11.20
N VAL A 252 9.66 -24.34 -9.96
CA VAL A 252 10.56 -25.06 -9.04
C VAL A 252 10.72 -26.53 -9.42
N THR A 253 9.70 -27.17 -10.00
CA THR A 253 9.75 -28.60 -10.30
C THR A 253 10.33 -28.91 -11.67
N ASP A 254 10.00 -28.11 -12.69
CA ASP A 254 10.39 -28.38 -14.08
C ASP A 254 11.65 -27.62 -14.51
N HIS A 255 11.96 -26.49 -13.85
CA HIS A 255 13.00 -25.58 -14.33
C HIS A 255 13.99 -25.08 -13.27
N ALA A 256 13.99 -25.59 -12.04
CA ALA A 256 14.84 -25.08 -10.95
C ALA A 256 16.35 -24.94 -11.30
N GLY A 257 16.84 -25.75 -12.25
CA GLY A 257 18.23 -25.74 -12.71
C GLY A 257 18.57 -24.65 -13.74
N ASP A 258 17.63 -24.08 -14.47
CA ASP A 258 17.96 -23.36 -15.70
C ASP A 258 17.70 -21.86 -15.64
N TRP A 259 17.39 -21.37 -14.44
CA TRP A 259 17.11 -19.96 -14.21
C TRP A 259 18.35 -19.23 -13.69
N PHE A 260 18.65 -18.12 -14.35
CA PHE A 260 19.75 -17.24 -13.99
C PHE A 260 19.22 -15.83 -13.76
N VAL A 261 19.80 -15.17 -12.77
CA VAL A 261 19.58 -13.76 -12.45
C VAL A 261 20.85 -12.99 -12.77
N ALA A 262 20.70 -11.82 -13.39
CA ALA A 262 21.80 -10.91 -13.62
C ALA A 262 21.45 -9.54 -13.01
N PRO A 263 22.39 -8.89 -12.28
CA PRO A 263 22.12 -7.58 -11.73
C PRO A 263 22.00 -6.56 -12.87
N VAL A 264 20.97 -5.70 -12.81
CA VAL A 264 20.88 -4.51 -13.67
C VAL A 264 21.57 -3.36 -12.92
N PRO A 265 22.75 -2.91 -13.35
CA PRO A 265 23.53 -1.93 -12.60
C PRO A 265 22.87 -0.55 -12.68
N ALA A 266 22.94 0.19 -11.57
CA ALA A 266 22.54 1.59 -11.57
C ALA A 266 23.42 2.42 -12.53
N PRO A 267 22.92 3.55 -13.05
CA PRO A 267 23.71 4.43 -13.91
C PRO A 267 24.99 4.90 -13.19
N PHE A 268 26.14 4.76 -13.86
CA PHE A 268 27.44 5.18 -13.33
C PHE A 268 28.16 6.16 -14.28
N GLY A 269 29.21 6.82 -13.77
CA GLY A 269 30.06 7.71 -14.58
C GLY A 269 29.41 9.06 -14.91
N LYS A 270 29.32 9.40 -16.21
CA LYS A 270 28.80 10.69 -16.69
C LYS A 270 27.26 10.76 -16.74
N SER A 271 26.56 9.65 -16.50
CA SER A 271 25.10 9.63 -16.50
C SER A 271 24.54 10.48 -15.35
N ARG A 272 23.53 11.30 -15.66
CA ARG A 272 22.76 12.07 -14.67
C ARG A 272 21.45 11.39 -14.29
N ALA A 273 21.13 10.25 -14.90
CA ALA A 273 19.90 9.52 -14.61
C ALA A 273 20.00 8.79 -13.26
N PRO A 274 18.91 8.73 -12.48
CA PRO A 274 18.91 8.00 -11.22
C PRO A 274 18.73 6.50 -11.44
N GLY A 275 19.19 5.68 -10.49
CA GLY A 275 18.95 4.23 -10.49
C GLY A 275 17.50 3.87 -10.20
N MET A 276 16.86 4.58 -9.27
CA MET A 276 15.45 4.47 -8.88
C MET A 276 14.70 5.75 -9.21
N GLY A 277 13.37 5.67 -9.35
CA GLY A 277 12.57 6.79 -9.83
C GLY A 277 12.75 7.00 -11.32
N ALA A 278 12.80 5.90 -12.06
CA ALA A 278 13.04 5.87 -13.49
C ALA A 278 12.26 4.73 -14.15
N VAL A 279 11.97 4.90 -15.44
CA VAL A 279 11.67 3.78 -16.32
C VAL A 279 12.99 3.22 -16.82
N VAL A 280 13.29 1.97 -16.48
CA VAL A 280 14.51 1.27 -16.87
C VAL A 280 14.19 0.38 -18.05
N THR A 281 14.93 0.53 -19.15
CA THR A 281 14.73 -0.22 -20.40
C THR A 281 16.00 -0.97 -20.78
N LEU A 282 15.87 -2.28 -21.00
CA LEU A 282 16.91 -3.12 -21.57
C LEU A 282 16.76 -3.07 -23.11
N ALA A 283 17.77 -2.59 -23.83
CA ALA A 283 17.69 -2.48 -25.29
C ALA A 283 18.23 -3.74 -25.98
N ASP A 284 19.49 -4.06 -25.72
CA ASP A 284 20.18 -5.24 -26.25
C ASP A 284 20.72 -6.04 -25.07
N VAL A 285 20.54 -7.36 -25.09
CA VAL A 285 21.14 -8.28 -24.11
C VAL A 285 21.83 -9.39 -24.89
N GLU A 286 23.15 -9.44 -24.81
CA GLU A 286 24.01 -10.49 -25.36
C GLU A 286 24.41 -11.43 -24.21
N VAL A 287 24.19 -12.73 -24.39
CA VAL A 287 24.57 -13.77 -23.44
C VAL A 287 25.75 -14.54 -24.01
N ARG A 288 26.87 -14.55 -23.29
CA ARG A 288 28.00 -15.44 -23.57
C ARG A 288 27.82 -16.71 -22.76
N ASN A 289 27.79 -17.87 -23.41
CA ASN A 289 27.65 -19.17 -22.75
C ASN A 289 29.02 -19.82 -22.42
N THR A 290 29.03 -20.98 -21.76
CA THR A 290 30.24 -21.74 -21.40
C THR A 290 31.08 -22.23 -22.58
N PHE A 291 30.53 -22.20 -23.80
CA PHE A 291 31.20 -22.56 -25.05
C PHE A 291 31.74 -21.34 -25.81
N ASP A 292 31.71 -20.15 -25.18
CA ASP A 292 32.06 -18.86 -25.78
C ASP A 292 31.16 -18.44 -26.96
N GLU A 293 30.00 -19.08 -27.12
CA GLU A 293 28.99 -18.66 -28.09
C GLU A 293 28.21 -17.47 -27.52
N ILE A 294 27.84 -16.54 -28.41
CA ILE A 294 27.11 -15.32 -28.06
C ILE A 294 25.71 -15.39 -28.65
N ASP A 295 24.72 -15.43 -27.77
CA ASP A 295 23.31 -15.42 -28.12
C ASP A 295 22.70 -14.05 -27.82
N ASN A 296 21.95 -13.50 -28.77
CA ASN A 296 21.17 -12.29 -28.54
C ASN A 296 19.82 -12.67 -27.90
N LEU A 297 19.62 -12.27 -26.65
CA LEU A 297 18.33 -12.41 -25.98
C LEU A 297 17.34 -11.45 -26.65
N THR A 298 16.40 -12.03 -27.41
CA THR A 298 15.26 -11.29 -27.93
C THR A 298 14.22 -11.18 -26.82
N VAL A 299 13.91 -9.96 -26.39
CA VAL A 299 12.89 -9.74 -25.35
C VAL A 299 11.55 -10.24 -25.88
N PRO A 300 10.89 -11.22 -25.25
CA PRO A 300 9.66 -11.74 -25.79
C PRO A 300 8.59 -10.63 -25.85
N PRO A 301 7.95 -10.47 -27.02
CA PRO A 301 8.03 -11.36 -28.15
C PRO A 301 9.01 -10.79 -29.21
N GLY A 302 9.43 -11.63 -30.15
CA GLY A 302 10.43 -11.27 -31.15
C GLY A 302 10.02 -10.17 -32.14
N GLU A 303 10.83 -9.98 -33.19
CA GLU A 303 10.66 -8.95 -34.25
C GLU A 303 9.28 -8.92 -34.96
N GLY A 304 8.41 -9.91 -34.72
CA GLY A 304 7.07 -10.01 -35.31
C GLY A 304 5.92 -9.52 -34.42
N ASP A 305 6.20 -9.07 -33.19
CA ASP A 305 5.14 -8.70 -32.25
C ASP A 305 5.22 -7.23 -31.86
N ASP A 306 4.19 -6.48 -32.24
CA ASP A 306 4.08 -5.06 -31.95
C ASP A 306 4.08 -4.78 -30.42
N PRO A 307 4.66 -3.64 -29.98
CA PRO A 307 4.50 -3.19 -28.61
C PRO A 307 3.02 -3.03 -28.29
N GLY A 308 2.50 -3.92 -27.43
CA GLY A 308 1.07 -3.99 -27.14
C GLY A 308 0.49 -2.64 -26.73
N GLY A 309 -0.29 -2.06 -27.64
CA GLY A 309 -1.06 -0.85 -27.45
C GLY A 309 -2.29 -1.08 -26.56
N PRO A 310 -3.02 -0.01 -26.21
CA PRO A 310 -4.13 -0.07 -25.25
C PRO A 310 -5.29 -1.01 -25.62
N GLY A 311 -5.37 -1.45 -26.88
CA GLY A 311 -6.43 -2.31 -27.43
C GLY A 311 -5.94 -3.58 -28.15
N ASP A 312 -4.67 -3.95 -28.02
CA ASP A 312 -4.14 -5.15 -28.67
C ASP A 312 -4.58 -6.43 -27.93
N PRO A 313 -4.72 -7.57 -28.64
CA PRO A 313 -4.90 -8.87 -27.98
C PRO A 313 -3.76 -9.09 -26.98
N PRO A 314 -3.98 -9.85 -25.90
CA PRO A 314 -2.93 -10.15 -24.95
C PRO A 314 -1.80 -10.87 -25.69
N GLY A 315 -0.74 -10.15 -26.05
CA GLY A 315 0.51 -10.77 -26.48
C GLY A 315 1.04 -11.68 -25.36
N PRO A 316 2.14 -12.43 -25.56
CA PRO A 316 2.55 -13.45 -24.61
C PRO A 316 2.63 -12.90 -23.18
N TRP A 317 2.15 -13.68 -22.23
CA TRP A 317 2.10 -13.31 -20.82
C TRP A 317 3.51 -12.98 -20.30
N SER A 318 3.63 -11.98 -19.42
CA SER A 318 4.86 -11.68 -18.68
C SER A 318 4.49 -11.44 -17.22
N LEU A 319 5.27 -12.01 -16.30
CA LEU A 319 5.09 -11.84 -14.87
C LEU A 319 5.38 -10.40 -14.41
N PHE A 320 6.38 -9.77 -15.00
CA PHE A 320 6.80 -8.40 -14.67
C PHE A 320 6.58 -7.49 -15.88
N ARG A 321 5.52 -6.68 -15.83
CA ARG A 321 5.17 -5.76 -16.92
C ARG A 321 4.40 -4.55 -16.40
N THR A 322 4.84 -3.37 -16.80
CA THR A 322 4.04 -2.14 -16.70
C THR A 322 3.24 -1.99 -18.00
N ARG A 323 1.91 -1.88 -17.91
CA ARG A 323 1.05 -1.71 -19.10
C ARG A 323 1.45 -0.44 -19.86
N GLY A 324 1.39 -0.49 -21.19
CA GLY A 324 1.70 0.65 -22.07
C GLY A 324 3.19 0.96 -22.27
N LEU A 325 4.09 0.33 -21.51
CA LEU A 325 5.52 0.34 -21.80
C LEU A 325 5.92 -0.83 -22.71
N SER A 326 7.08 -0.70 -23.36
CA SER A 326 7.77 -1.83 -24.00
C SER A 326 8.08 -2.90 -22.96
N ARG A 327 8.15 -4.15 -23.39
CA ARG A 327 8.31 -5.30 -22.49
C ARG A 327 9.70 -5.42 -21.88
N SER A 328 10.66 -4.75 -22.48
CA SER A 328 11.99 -4.59 -21.94
C SER A 328 12.10 -3.43 -20.94
N SER A 329 10.98 -2.74 -20.68
CA SER A 329 10.91 -1.60 -19.79
C SER A 329 10.11 -1.89 -18.53
N LEU A 330 10.63 -1.47 -17.39
CA LEU A 330 9.96 -1.56 -16.10
C LEU A 330 10.05 -0.23 -15.35
N VAL A 331 8.96 0.17 -14.70
CA VAL A 331 8.96 1.33 -13.80
C VAL A 331 9.60 0.89 -12.48
N LEU A 332 10.66 1.58 -12.06
CA LEU A 332 11.30 1.34 -10.77
C LEU A 332 11.11 2.55 -9.85
N TRP A 333 10.35 2.36 -8.78
CA TRP A 333 10.12 3.35 -7.73
C TRP A 333 11.12 3.18 -6.59
N PRO A 334 11.60 4.26 -5.95
CA PRO A 334 12.09 4.13 -4.60
C PRO A 334 10.88 3.93 -3.70
N THR A 335 10.88 2.84 -2.95
CA THR A 335 9.84 2.50 -2.00
C THR A 335 10.34 2.69 -0.59
N ALA A 336 9.43 2.81 0.37
CA ALA A 336 9.79 2.91 1.76
C ALA A 336 10.32 1.54 2.25
N ALA A 337 11.64 1.37 2.25
CA ALA A 337 12.26 0.18 2.83
C ALA A 337 12.08 0.20 4.36
N THR A 338 11.18 -0.63 4.88
CA THR A 338 10.85 -0.78 6.33
C THR A 338 10.39 0.53 7.00
N PRO A 339 9.21 1.08 6.63
CA PRO A 339 8.71 2.32 7.23
C PRO A 339 8.31 2.09 8.69
N MET A 340 8.60 3.08 9.54
CA MET A 340 8.01 3.14 10.88
C MET A 340 6.52 3.47 10.75
N THR A 341 5.69 2.62 11.33
CA THR A 341 4.23 2.75 11.29
C THR A 341 3.72 3.33 12.60
N GLY A 342 2.97 4.43 12.52
CA GLY A 342 2.31 5.05 13.66
C GLY A 342 1.00 4.35 14.05
N PRO A 343 0.40 4.73 15.20
CA PRO A 343 -0.92 4.25 15.57
C PRO A 343 -1.99 4.70 14.56
N VAL A 344 -3.08 3.93 14.49
CA VAL A 344 -4.25 4.28 13.67
C VAL A 344 -4.89 5.56 14.21
N LEU A 345 -5.04 6.54 13.33
CA LEU A 345 -5.73 7.81 13.58
C LEU A 345 -7.22 7.64 13.32
N ASP A 346 -7.58 7.12 12.16
CA ASP A 346 -8.98 6.96 11.76
C ASP A 346 -9.21 5.54 11.30
N ASP A 347 -10.36 5.02 11.66
CA ASP A 347 -10.73 3.64 11.42
C ASP A 347 -12.23 3.56 11.15
N ILE A 348 -12.58 3.34 9.88
CA ILE A 348 -13.95 3.41 9.40
C ILE A 348 -14.28 2.14 8.63
N ALA A 349 -15.26 1.38 9.11
CA ALA A 349 -15.76 0.21 8.41
C ALA A 349 -16.94 0.59 7.51
N PHE A 350 -16.86 0.26 6.23
CA PHE A 350 -17.95 0.37 5.27
C PHE A 350 -18.55 -1.01 5.01
N GLY A 351 -19.88 -1.13 5.12
CA GLY A 351 -20.61 -2.36 4.84
C GLY A 351 -21.84 -2.10 4.00
N VAL A 352 -22.13 -3.00 3.06
CA VAL A 352 -23.41 -3.05 2.36
C VAL A 352 -24.41 -3.78 3.24
N ASP A 353 -25.57 -3.17 3.45
CA ASP A 353 -26.71 -3.76 4.16
C ASP A 353 -27.83 -3.97 3.15
N GLU A 354 -27.98 -5.22 2.72
CA GLU A 354 -28.97 -5.62 1.71
C GLU A 354 -30.42 -5.47 2.23
N ASP A 355 -30.66 -5.74 3.51
CA ASP A 355 -31.98 -5.66 4.12
C ASP A 355 -32.46 -4.20 4.20
N ALA A 356 -31.55 -3.28 4.53
CA ALA A 356 -31.85 -1.85 4.58
C ALA A 356 -31.72 -1.14 3.21
N ASN A 357 -31.09 -1.79 2.22
CA ASN A 357 -30.69 -1.18 0.95
C ASN A 357 -29.85 0.11 1.15
N LEU A 358 -28.88 0.04 2.07
CA LEU A 358 -27.99 1.14 2.44
C LEU A 358 -26.53 0.67 2.48
N ILE A 359 -25.61 1.62 2.37
CA ILE A 359 -24.23 1.42 2.83
C ILE A 359 -24.10 2.06 4.22
N TRP A 360 -23.49 1.37 5.17
CA TRP A 360 -23.14 1.93 6.48
C TRP A 360 -21.66 2.24 6.52
N ALA A 361 -21.31 3.45 6.96
CA ALA A 361 -19.98 3.78 7.43
C ALA A 361 -19.97 3.86 8.96
N VAL A 362 -19.11 3.10 9.62
CA VAL A 362 -19.02 2.99 11.07
C VAL A 362 -17.67 3.50 11.52
N GLU A 363 -17.64 4.61 12.26
CA GLU A 363 -16.39 5.13 12.81
C GLU A 363 -16.04 4.43 14.12
N GLU A 364 -15.03 3.56 14.08
CA GLU A 364 -14.49 2.93 15.29
C GLU A 364 -13.49 3.86 16.00
N ARG A 365 -12.78 4.68 15.21
CA ARG A 365 -11.78 5.65 15.68
C ARG A 365 -11.75 6.87 14.78
N ALA A 366 -11.56 8.05 15.36
CA ALA A 366 -11.33 9.29 14.62
C ALA A 366 -10.27 10.15 15.30
N ASP A 367 -9.38 10.76 14.51
CA ASP A 367 -8.28 11.63 14.99
C ASP A 367 -7.42 11.00 16.11
N GLY A 368 -7.35 9.67 16.16
CA GLY A 368 -6.59 8.83 17.09
C GLY A 368 -7.31 8.50 18.41
N VAL A 369 -8.58 8.89 18.54
CA VAL A 369 -9.43 8.62 19.70
C VAL A 369 -10.47 7.53 19.37
N PRO A 370 -10.55 6.44 20.16
CA PRO A 370 -11.56 5.40 19.94
C PRO A 370 -12.97 5.93 20.26
N LEU A 371 -13.94 5.65 19.40
CA LEU A 371 -15.30 6.20 19.50
C LEU A 371 -16.29 5.21 20.13
N ALA A 372 -16.32 3.95 19.67
CA ALA A 372 -17.44 3.03 19.98
C ALA A 372 -17.08 1.79 20.81
N SER A 373 -15.83 1.33 20.88
CA SER A 373 -15.50 0.02 21.47
C SER A 373 -15.42 -0.04 23.01
N GLY A 374 -15.45 1.09 23.72
CA GLY A 374 -15.26 1.13 25.17
C GLY A 374 -16.53 1.00 26.02
N VAL A 375 -17.69 1.39 25.49
CA VAL A 375 -18.93 1.50 26.27
C VAL A 375 -19.64 0.16 26.40
N GLU A 376 -19.67 -0.63 25.33
CA GLU A 376 -20.35 -1.93 25.29
C GLU A 376 -19.62 -3.00 26.11
N ALA A 377 -18.29 -3.06 26.06
CA ALA A 377 -17.51 -4.00 26.89
C ALA A 377 -17.69 -3.73 28.40
N ARG A 378 -17.80 -2.46 28.80
CA ARG A 378 -18.00 -2.06 30.20
C ARG A 378 -19.43 -2.31 30.66
N LYS A 379 -20.42 -2.18 29.76
CA LYS A 379 -21.82 -2.51 30.01
C LYS A 379 -22.04 -4.02 30.10
N ALA A 380 -21.47 -4.80 29.17
CA ALA A 380 -21.51 -6.27 29.19
C ALA A 380 -20.87 -6.88 30.46
N LEU A 381 -19.81 -6.26 31.00
CA LEU A 381 -19.20 -6.67 32.27
C LEU A 381 -20.10 -6.40 33.48
N MET A 382 -20.99 -5.40 33.40
CA MET A 382 -21.95 -5.08 34.47
C MET A 382 -23.19 -5.99 34.41
N ASP A 383 -23.67 -6.33 33.22
CA ASP A 383 -24.85 -7.19 33.02
C ASP A 383 -24.65 -8.62 33.59
N GLY A 384 -23.41 -9.12 33.59
CA GLY A 384 -23.05 -10.41 34.20
C GLY A 384 -23.13 -10.46 35.75
N ARG A 385 -23.48 -9.36 36.41
CA ARG A 385 -23.53 -9.25 37.90
C ARG A 385 -24.94 -9.07 38.47
N SER A 386 -25.97 -8.99 37.63
CA SER A 386 -27.37 -8.85 38.08
C SER A 386 -27.98 -10.21 38.46
N THR A 387 -28.43 -10.36 39.71
CA THR A 387 -29.12 -11.56 40.23
C THR A 387 -30.58 -11.30 40.64
N GLY A 388 -31.20 -10.22 40.13
CA GLY A 388 -32.59 -9.84 40.44
C GLY A 388 -33.66 -10.43 39.51
N THR A 389 -34.93 -10.26 39.88
CA THR A 389 -36.09 -10.52 39.01
C THR A 389 -36.07 -9.53 37.84
N ARG A 390 -36.10 -10.05 36.61
CA ARG A 390 -35.99 -9.25 35.38
C ARG A 390 -37.36 -8.76 34.95
N GLU A 391 -37.55 -7.46 34.86
CA GLU A 391 -38.72 -6.86 34.21
C GLU A 391 -38.36 -6.54 32.76
N PHE A 392 -39.30 -6.71 31.83
CA PHE A 392 -39.06 -6.46 30.41
C PHE A 392 -40.03 -5.42 29.87
N ALA A 393 -39.51 -4.47 29.09
CA ALA A 393 -40.27 -3.53 28.31
C ALA A 393 -40.23 -3.94 26.82
N TRP A 394 -41.38 -3.90 26.15
CA TRP A 394 -41.43 -4.07 24.71
C TRP A 394 -40.89 -2.81 24.02
N MET A 395 -40.03 -3.01 23.03
CA MET A 395 -39.42 -1.97 22.22
C MET A 395 -39.58 -2.31 20.73
N PRO A 396 -40.19 -1.43 19.92
CA PRO A 396 -40.40 -1.67 18.48
C PRO A 396 -39.11 -1.92 17.71
N THR A 397 -38.01 -1.24 18.09
CA THR A 397 -36.68 -1.41 17.50
C THR A 397 -35.61 -1.06 18.50
N THR A 398 -34.48 -1.78 18.50
CA THR A 398 -33.27 -1.32 19.19
C THR A 398 -32.75 -0.04 18.54
N THR A 399 -31.96 0.74 19.28
CA THR A 399 -31.26 1.92 18.74
C THR A 399 -29.96 1.50 18.10
N LEU A 400 -29.70 2.02 16.89
CA LEU A 400 -28.42 1.89 16.21
C LEU A 400 -27.27 2.42 17.11
N PRO A 401 -26.10 1.77 17.19
CA PRO A 401 -24.97 2.30 17.96
C PRO A 401 -24.55 3.71 17.48
N PRO A 402 -23.90 4.53 18.32
CA PRO A 402 -23.39 5.84 17.88
C PRO A 402 -22.33 5.67 16.78
N PHE A 403 -22.11 6.73 16.00
CA PHE A 403 -21.09 6.78 14.92
C PHE A 403 -21.34 5.87 13.71
N TRP A 404 -22.60 5.47 13.51
CA TRP A 404 -23.07 4.84 12.28
C TRP A 404 -23.67 5.88 11.34
N HIS A 405 -23.16 5.96 10.12
CA HIS A 405 -23.54 6.94 9.11
C HIS A 405 -24.06 6.24 7.86
N PRO A 406 -25.34 6.44 7.48
CA PRO A 406 -25.94 5.79 6.32
C PRO A 406 -25.53 6.49 5.04
N TYR A 407 -25.43 5.72 3.96
CA TYR A 407 -25.26 6.19 2.59
C TYR A 407 -26.38 5.58 1.74
N ARG A 408 -27.15 6.45 1.09
CA ARG A 408 -28.30 6.04 0.28
C ARG A 408 -28.04 6.37 -1.18
N GLY A 409 -28.39 5.45 -2.08
CA GLY A 409 -28.33 5.71 -3.52
C GLY A 409 -29.28 6.85 -3.90
N VAL A 410 -28.81 7.79 -4.72
CA VAL A 410 -29.63 8.91 -5.23
C VAL A 410 -29.95 8.63 -6.70
N PRO A 411 -31.21 8.30 -7.06
CA PRO A 411 -31.54 7.96 -8.44
C PRO A 411 -31.91 9.20 -9.31
N VAL A 412 -31.40 9.21 -10.56
CA VAL A 412 -32.08 9.48 -11.87
C VAL A 412 -31.45 10.49 -12.87
N ASP A 413 -30.68 11.53 -12.53
CA ASP A 413 -30.22 12.50 -13.57
C ASP A 413 -28.70 12.81 -13.62
N ALA A 414 -27.87 12.09 -12.86
CA ALA A 414 -26.42 12.30 -12.74
C ALA A 414 -25.72 10.95 -12.43
N PRO A 415 -24.37 10.82 -12.41
CA PRO A 415 -23.73 9.53 -12.16
C PRO A 415 -24.26 8.92 -10.85
N GLU A 416 -24.52 7.62 -10.87
CA GLU A 416 -25.04 6.87 -9.72
C GLU A 416 -24.06 7.02 -8.54
N VAL A 417 -24.46 7.80 -7.53
CA VAL A 417 -23.67 8.05 -6.32
C VAL A 417 -24.48 7.74 -5.08
N PHE A 418 -23.80 7.40 -4.00
CA PHE A 418 -24.40 7.32 -2.68
C PHE A 418 -24.16 8.61 -1.91
N GLU A 419 -25.22 9.18 -1.35
CA GLU A 419 -25.17 10.37 -0.51
C GLU A 419 -25.28 9.98 0.96
N GLN A 420 -24.40 10.54 1.79
CA GLN A 420 -24.45 10.38 3.24
C GLN A 420 -25.71 11.01 3.82
N GLY A 421 -26.52 10.20 4.52
CA GLY A 421 -27.70 10.63 5.24
C GLY A 421 -27.41 10.98 6.70
N VAL A 422 -28.45 11.48 7.39
CA VAL A 422 -28.42 11.78 8.83
C VAL A 422 -29.35 10.81 9.55
N VAL A 423 -28.83 10.15 10.59
CA VAL A 423 -29.64 9.30 11.48
C VAL A 423 -30.39 10.19 12.46
N ARG A 424 -31.68 9.88 12.69
CA ARG A 424 -32.52 10.55 13.69
C ARG A 424 -32.93 9.59 14.79
N ASP A 425 -32.67 9.95 16.04
CA ASP A 425 -33.17 9.22 17.19
C ASP A 425 -34.59 9.68 17.54
N PHE A 426 -35.49 8.74 17.82
CA PHE A 426 -36.80 9.05 18.39
C PHE A 426 -36.73 8.96 19.91
N ARG A 427 -36.68 10.10 20.59
CA ARG A 427 -36.60 10.19 22.05
C ARG A 427 -37.73 11.07 22.57
N ARG A 428 -38.50 10.56 23.54
CA ARG A 428 -39.57 11.30 24.24
C ARG A 428 -40.57 12.00 23.30
N GLY A 429 -40.95 11.34 22.21
CA GLY A 429 -41.94 11.89 21.26
C GLY A 429 -41.39 12.92 20.26
N ARG A 430 -40.06 13.12 20.19
CA ARG A 430 -39.41 14.00 19.22
C ARG A 430 -38.29 13.27 18.49
N PHE A 431 -38.07 13.68 17.24
CA PHE A 431 -36.91 13.26 16.46
C PHE A 431 -35.76 14.23 16.71
N GLU A 432 -34.59 13.69 17.04
CA GLU A 432 -33.34 14.44 17.25
C GLU A 432 -32.29 13.94 16.26
N ASP A 433 -31.68 14.86 15.50
CA ASP A 433 -30.61 14.54 14.55
C ASP A 433 -29.36 14.11 15.32
N ARG A 434 -28.76 12.98 14.93
CA ARG A 434 -27.46 12.58 15.46
C ARG A 434 -26.36 13.51 14.92
N PRO A 435 -25.27 13.72 15.69
CA PRO A 435 -24.09 14.37 15.16
C PRO A 435 -23.56 13.66 13.91
N GLY A 436 -23.07 14.43 12.94
CA GLY A 436 -22.40 13.88 11.76
C GLY A 436 -21.03 13.26 12.11
N PRO A 437 -20.29 12.81 11.09
CA PRO A 437 -19.02 12.14 11.28
C PRO A 437 -17.97 12.99 12.00
N VAL A 438 -17.10 12.33 12.74
CA VAL A 438 -15.98 12.97 13.44
C VAL A 438 -14.75 13.07 12.54
N SER A 439 -14.48 12.03 11.75
CA SER A 439 -13.36 11.94 10.83
C SER A 439 -13.60 12.76 9.57
N ASP A 440 -12.63 13.59 9.20
CA ASP A 440 -12.66 14.38 7.97
C ASP A 440 -12.54 13.54 6.68
N LEU A 441 -12.33 12.22 6.80
CA LEU A 441 -12.33 11.29 5.67
C LEU A 441 -13.72 11.10 5.07
N ILE A 442 -14.77 11.18 5.90
CA ILE A 442 -16.18 11.04 5.51
C ILE A 442 -17.04 12.23 5.96
N ASP A 443 -16.43 13.28 6.51
CA ASP A 443 -17.13 14.50 6.94
C ASP A 443 -17.63 15.31 5.75
N SER A 444 -18.86 15.82 5.91
CA SER A 444 -19.60 16.65 4.98
C SER A 444 -19.80 18.07 5.51
N SER A 445 -18.74 18.73 5.98
CA SER A 445 -18.82 20.15 6.38
C SER A 445 -19.32 21.10 5.27
N ALA A 446 -19.44 20.61 4.03
CA ALA A 446 -20.28 21.21 2.98
C ALA A 446 -21.69 20.60 3.00
N ARG A 447 -22.72 21.45 3.06
CA ARG A 447 -24.18 21.19 3.21
C ARG A 447 -24.86 20.06 2.38
N LYS A 448 -24.13 19.25 1.60
CA LYS A 448 -24.63 18.24 0.65
C LYS A 448 -24.27 16.79 1.01
N GLY A 449 -23.84 16.51 2.23
CA GLY A 449 -23.42 15.14 2.60
C GLY A 449 -22.11 14.73 1.92
N HIS A 450 -21.44 13.70 2.45
CA HIS A 450 -20.33 13.06 1.76
C HIS A 450 -20.90 12.21 0.62
N LEU A 451 -20.28 12.26 -0.56
CA LEU A 451 -20.69 11.46 -1.70
C LEU A 451 -19.71 10.30 -1.88
N LEU A 452 -20.23 9.10 -2.11
CA LEU A 452 -19.46 7.94 -2.54
C LEU A 452 -19.81 7.60 -3.99
N ASP A 453 -18.79 7.23 -4.75
CA ASP A 453 -18.98 6.64 -6.07
C ASP A 453 -19.63 5.25 -5.95
N LEU A 454 -20.39 4.83 -6.98
CA LEU A 454 -21.05 3.53 -7.03
C LEU A 454 -20.12 2.35 -6.72
N HIS A 455 -18.88 2.43 -7.18
CA HIS A 455 -17.90 1.34 -7.06
C HIS A 455 -16.89 1.55 -5.92
N ALA A 456 -17.07 2.60 -5.10
CA ALA A 456 -16.15 2.90 -4.01
C ALA A 456 -16.10 1.78 -2.96
N VAL A 457 -17.24 1.15 -2.68
CA VAL A 457 -17.39 0.10 -1.65
C VAL A 457 -17.74 -1.23 -2.34
N PRO A 458 -16.88 -2.26 -2.26
CA PRO A 458 -17.20 -3.58 -2.80
C PRO A 458 -18.29 -4.24 -1.96
N TYR A 459 -18.94 -5.26 -2.52
CA TYR A 459 -20.04 -5.98 -1.87
C TYR A 459 -19.72 -6.48 -0.44
N GLN A 460 -18.52 -7.05 -0.24
CA GLN A 460 -18.04 -7.53 1.05
C GLN A 460 -17.71 -6.42 2.07
N GLY A 461 -17.73 -5.15 1.65
CA GLY A 461 -17.32 -4.01 2.44
C GLY A 461 -15.82 -3.73 2.40
N LEU A 462 -15.42 -2.60 2.98
CA LEU A 462 -14.02 -2.21 3.13
C LEU A 462 -13.77 -1.51 4.46
N ARG A 463 -12.54 -1.58 4.95
CA ARG A 463 -12.03 -0.80 6.09
C ARG A 463 -11.16 0.31 5.55
N LEU A 464 -11.45 1.55 5.92
CA LEU A 464 -10.65 2.73 5.64
C LEU A 464 -9.86 3.10 6.89
N GLU A 465 -8.54 3.02 6.80
CA GLU A 465 -7.64 3.38 7.88
C GLU A 465 -6.79 4.59 7.51
N ARG A 466 -6.50 5.46 8.47
CA ARG A 466 -5.48 6.51 8.33
C ARG A 466 -4.44 6.42 9.43
N ARG A 467 -3.16 6.49 9.08
CA ARG A 467 -2.04 6.45 10.04
C ARG A 467 -0.83 7.24 9.55
N TYR A 468 0.05 7.64 10.46
CA TYR A 468 1.34 8.22 10.09
C TYR A 468 2.32 7.13 9.66
N MET A 469 3.07 7.40 8.60
CA MET A 469 4.18 6.57 8.12
C MET A 469 5.44 7.43 8.08
N LEU A 470 6.57 6.89 8.54
CA LEU A 470 7.86 7.56 8.54
C LEU A 470 8.92 6.65 7.92
N ALA A 471 9.56 7.12 6.86
CA ALA A 471 10.65 6.41 6.18
C ALA A 471 11.84 7.34 5.95
N ARG A 472 12.96 6.79 5.47
CA ARG A 472 14.08 7.58 4.96
C ARG A 472 14.01 7.66 3.44
N CYS A 473 14.26 8.85 2.92
CA CYS A 473 14.58 9.08 1.52
C CYS A 473 15.93 8.47 1.17
N THR A 474 16.23 8.34 -0.13
CA THR A 474 17.52 7.83 -0.62
C THR A 474 18.71 8.75 -0.26
N ASP A 475 18.45 10.02 0.08
CA ASP A 475 19.43 10.97 0.62
C ASP A 475 19.54 10.95 2.16
N GLY A 476 18.83 10.03 2.83
CA GLY A 476 18.84 9.84 4.28
C GLY A 476 17.89 10.77 5.05
N MET A 477 17.28 11.76 4.40
CA MET A 477 16.32 12.68 5.04
C MET A 477 15.01 11.95 5.38
N PRO A 478 14.33 12.32 6.48
CA PRO A 478 13.05 11.68 6.83
C PRO A 478 11.92 12.14 5.92
N ALA A 479 11.09 11.20 5.48
CA ALA A 479 9.79 11.44 4.85
C ALA A 479 8.67 10.98 5.77
N LEU A 480 7.86 11.92 6.24
CA LEU A 480 6.64 11.66 7.03
C LEU A 480 5.43 11.94 6.14
N TRP A 481 4.46 11.02 6.11
CA TRP A 481 3.18 11.21 5.45
C TRP A 481 2.05 10.54 6.24
N ARG A 482 0.79 10.86 5.90
CA ARG A 482 -0.38 10.16 6.46
C ARG A 482 -0.95 9.24 5.40
N GLN A 483 -0.63 7.96 5.51
CA GLN A 483 -1.21 6.94 4.68
C GLN A 483 -2.71 6.82 4.98
N ARG A 484 -3.52 6.87 3.93
CA ARG A 484 -4.92 6.41 3.96
C ARG A 484 -4.94 5.10 3.22
N ARG A 485 -5.45 4.03 3.82
CA ARG A 485 -5.45 2.70 3.22
C ARG A 485 -6.85 2.13 3.25
N THR A 486 -7.26 1.53 2.13
CA THR A 486 -8.47 0.71 2.06
C THR A 486 -8.10 -0.76 2.03
N VAL A 487 -8.78 -1.55 2.86
CA VAL A 487 -8.57 -3.00 2.98
C VAL A 487 -9.93 -3.67 2.84
N PRO A 488 -10.08 -4.74 2.03
CA PRO A 488 -11.34 -5.46 1.96
C PRO A 488 -11.70 -6.05 3.33
N LEU A 489 -12.99 -6.02 3.67
CA LEU A 489 -13.48 -6.70 4.86
C LEU A 489 -13.78 -8.17 4.54
N LEU A 490 -13.61 -9.03 5.55
CA LEU A 490 -14.09 -10.42 5.50
C LEU A 490 -15.61 -10.50 5.69
N ALA A 491 -16.17 -9.57 6.45
CA ALA A 491 -17.59 -9.42 6.69
C ALA A 491 -17.94 -7.95 6.92
N PRO A 492 -19.10 -7.47 6.44
CA PRO A 492 -19.54 -6.10 6.69
C PRO A 492 -19.82 -5.88 8.18
N PRO A 493 -19.71 -4.63 8.69
CA PRO A 493 -20.12 -4.29 10.05
C PRO A 493 -21.60 -4.63 10.28
N ALA A 494 -21.89 -5.31 11.39
CA ALA A 494 -23.25 -5.67 11.79
C ALA A 494 -23.77 -4.68 12.85
N SER A 495 -24.93 -4.08 12.57
CA SER A 495 -25.56 -3.08 13.45
C SER A 495 -26.21 -3.70 14.69
N HIS A 496 -26.49 -5.01 14.63
CA HIS A 496 -27.35 -5.73 15.57
C HIS A 496 -28.70 -5.03 15.82
N LEU A 497 -29.20 -4.28 14.83
CA LEU A 497 -30.54 -3.71 14.87
C LEU A 497 -31.55 -4.86 14.95
N ARG A 498 -32.46 -4.80 15.92
CA ARG A 498 -33.48 -5.81 16.15
C ARG A 498 -34.82 -5.12 16.28
N PHE A 499 -35.84 -5.70 15.66
CA PHE A 499 -37.22 -5.25 15.75
C PHE A 499 -38.01 -6.11 16.73
N ASP A 500 -39.05 -5.53 17.32
CA ASP A 500 -39.98 -6.21 18.23
C ASP A 500 -39.30 -6.95 19.39
N VAL A 501 -38.45 -6.24 20.14
CA VAL A 501 -37.64 -6.82 21.22
C VAL A 501 -38.26 -6.54 22.58
N PHE A 502 -38.29 -7.55 23.45
CA PHE A 502 -38.45 -7.35 24.89
C PHE A 502 -37.08 -7.10 25.52
N GLN A 503 -36.80 -5.85 25.87
CA GLN A 503 -35.56 -5.45 26.54
C GLN A 503 -35.78 -5.38 28.05
N GLU A 504 -34.82 -5.85 28.83
CA GLU A 504 -34.87 -5.76 30.30
C GLU A 504 -34.91 -4.28 30.72
N ASP A 505 -35.88 -3.91 31.55
CA ASP A 505 -36.04 -2.54 32.06
C ASP A 505 -34.92 -2.27 33.07
N PRO A 506 -34.00 -1.31 32.82
CA PRO A 506 -32.91 -1.01 33.74
C PRO A 506 -33.39 -0.38 35.06
N SER A 507 -34.67 -0.03 35.17
CA SER A 507 -35.30 0.51 36.37
C SER A 507 -36.60 -0.25 36.67
N PRO A 508 -36.55 -1.43 37.32
CA PRO A 508 -37.76 -2.08 37.79
C PRO A 508 -38.51 -1.13 38.73
N ARG A 509 -39.84 -1.03 38.55
CA ARG A 509 -40.67 -0.05 39.25
C ARG A 509 -40.66 -0.17 40.77
#